data_AF-W9C399-F1
#
_entry.id   AF-W9C399-F1
#
_cell.length_a   1.000
_cell.length_b   1.000
_cell.length_c   1.000
_cell.angle_alpha   90.00
_cell.angle_beta   90.00
_cell.angle_gamma   90.00
#
_symmetry.space_group_name_H-M   'P 1'
#
loop_
_entity.id
_entity.type
_entity.pdbx_description
1 polymer ?
#
loop_
_entity_poly.entity_id
_entity_poly.type
_entity_poly.pdbx_seq_one_letter_code
_entity_poly.pdbx_strand_id
1 'polypeptide(L)'
;MPRITIDHRAHTIPPKYIRDYVNDLPYYMTLCLHPSTIGSVICSIFWEPGLDCNLVSAWFGAILEVLRPIIEAGDLEMLAKIFIVRRLKPALLWLGIWVMCDHAMLDMLTSYLEIHQERKYYGLWSSPDIEVAVWTGSKQSFLNENVSDTYEGIAEQVPRSDLVRHRFNFRLADFADLRFGWQVPGHVSKQQIEPELWPRLEIGYIQRGFRHDKNVELDSETASETETETIYIPEGFTCKVGIRPSKDATFHIVGYGSTDAAGERSLEALVIPGIRQHPWMPGSRGI
;
A
#
# COMPACT_ATOMS: atom_id res chain seq x y z
N MET A 1 -4.71 -47.97 11.86
CA MET A 1 -4.93 -47.10 10.69
C MET A 1 -6.24 -46.36 10.89
N PRO A 2 -6.23 -45.06 11.18
CA PRO A 2 -7.44 -44.24 11.13
C PRO A 2 -7.57 -43.60 9.74
N ARG A 3 -8.72 -43.83 9.10
CA ARG A 3 -9.20 -43.06 7.95
C ARG A 3 -9.71 -41.72 8.47
N ILE A 4 -9.16 -40.62 7.96
CA ILE A 4 -9.77 -39.30 8.08
C ILE A 4 -10.55 -39.07 6.79
N THR A 5 -11.88 -39.10 6.90
CA THR A 5 -12.82 -38.59 5.91
C THR A 5 -12.68 -37.07 5.87
N ILE A 6 -12.26 -36.52 4.73
CA ILE A 6 -12.30 -35.08 4.47
C ILE A 6 -13.56 -34.80 3.67
N ASP A 7 -14.37 -33.93 4.24
CA ASP A 7 -15.65 -33.45 3.75
C ASP A 7 -15.46 -32.71 2.41
N HIS A 8 -16.11 -33.19 1.34
CA HIS A 8 -16.03 -32.62 0.00
C HIS A 8 -17.05 -31.50 -0.19
N ARG A 9 -16.90 -30.37 0.54
CA ARG A 9 -17.57 -29.11 0.21
C ARG A 9 -16.70 -27.90 0.60
N ALA A 10 -15.49 -27.85 0.06
CA ALA A 10 -14.84 -26.58 -0.18
C ALA A 10 -15.33 -26.07 -1.54
N HIS A 11 -15.93 -24.88 -1.59
CA HIS A 11 -16.12 -24.16 -2.83
C HIS A 11 -14.72 -23.86 -3.39
N THR A 12 -14.23 -24.73 -4.27
CA THR A 12 -12.91 -24.56 -4.90
C THR A 12 -13.04 -23.41 -5.89
N ILE A 13 -12.54 -22.25 -5.50
CA ILE A 13 -12.30 -21.12 -6.40
C ILE A 13 -11.42 -21.65 -7.55
N PRO A 14 -11.81 -21.47 -8.83
CA PRO A 14 -11.02 -21.97 -9.94
C PRO A 14 -9.63 -21.30 -9.94
N PRO A 15 -8.57 -22.04 -10.29
CA PRO A 15 -7.23 -21.47 -10.38
C PRO A 15 -7.21 -20.34 -11.40
N LYS A 16 -6.65 -19.19 -11.03
CA LYS A 16 -6.44 -18.03 -11.90
C LYS A 16 -5.11 -18.17 -12.64
N TYR A 17 -5.09 -17.82 -13.92
CA TYR A 17 -3.90 -17.91 -14.77
C TYR A 17 -3.54 -16.56 -15.39
N ILE A 18 -2.26 -16.34 -15.71
CA ILE A 18 -1.80 -15.11 -16.38
C ILE A 18 -2.56 -14.86 -17.69
N ARG A 19 -2.88 -15.94 -18.43
CA ARG A 19 -3.61 -15.86 -19.71
C ARG A 19 -5.02 -15.29 -19.56
N ASP A 20 -5.60 -15.34 -18.37
CA ASP A 20 -6.95 -14.84 -18.12
C ASP A 20 -6.99 -13.31 -18.20
N TYR A 21 -5.83 -12.63 -18.08
CA TYR A 21 -5.66 -11.17 -18.13
C TYR A 21 -5.17 -10.64 -19.49
N VAL A 22 -5.15 -11.47 -20.55
CA VAL A 22 -4.71 -11.02 -21.89
C VAL A 22 -5.58 -9.88 -22.44
N ASN A 23 -6.88 -9.89 -22.12
CA ASN A 23 -7.81 -8.83 -22.52
C ASN A 23 -7.53 -7.48 -21.84
N ASP A 24 -6.72 -7.46 -20.78
CA ASP A 24 -6.33 -6.23 -20.08
C ASP A 24 -5.08 -5.58 -20.67
N LEU A 25 -4.40 -6.24 -21.62
CA LEU A 25 -3.17 -5.76 -22.23
C LEU A 25 -3.28 -4.33 -22.82
N PRO A 26 -4.36 -3.93 -23.54
CA PRO A 26 -4.48 -2.56 -24.03
C PRO A 26 -4.44 -1.50 -22.92
N TYR A 27 -4.94 -1.82 -21.73
CA TYR A 27 -4.94 -0.93 -20.58
C TYR A 27 -3.54 -0.83 -19.99
N TYR A 28 -2.84 -1.95 -19.85
CA TYR A 28 -1.45 -1.95 -19.40
C TYR A 28 -0.54 -1.18 -20.37
N MET A 29 -0.74 -1.35 -21.69
CA MET A 29 -0.04 -0.57 -22.71
C MET A 29 -0.33 0.94 -22.61
N THR A 30 -1.55 1.30 -22.24
CA THR A 30 -1.93 2.70 -22.02
C THR A 30 -1.25 3.26 -20.76
N LEU A 31 -1.18 2.50 -19.66
CA LEU A 31 -0.44 2.92 -18.46
C LEU A 31 1.04 3.18 -18.78
N CYS A 32 1.67 2.30 -19.55
CA CYS A 32 3.07 2.46 -19.97
C CYS A 32 3.39 3.77 -20.71
N LEU A 33 2.38 4.51 -21.21
CA LEU A 33 2.60 5.83 -21.82
C LEU A 33 2.97 6.92 -20.80
N HIS A 34 2.75 6.68 -19.50
CA HIS A 34 3.02 7.63 -18.44
C HIS A 34 4.00 7.05 -17.42
N PRO A 35 5.27 7.50 -17.39
CA PRO A 35 6.32 6.89 -16.55
C PRO A 35 6.00 6.79 -15.05
N SER A 36 5.24 7.75 -14.49
CA SER A 36 4.88 7.69 -13.06
C SER A 36 3.92 6.54 -12.75
N THR A 37 3.14 6.07 -13.73
CA THR A 37 2.23 4.93 -13.50
C THR A 37 3.02 3.64 -13.33
N ILE A 38 4.13 3.49 -14.06
CA ILE A 38 5.05 2.35 -13.95
C ILE A 38 5.64 2.30 -12.54
N GLY A 39 6.12 3.44 -12.04
CA GLY A 39 6.60 3.55 -10.66
C GLY A 39 5.51 3.16 -9.65
N SER A 40 4.32 3.73 -9.81
CA SER A 40 3.18 3.47 -8.93
C SER A 40 2.78 2.00 -8.90
N VAL A 41 2.75 1.36 -10.07
CA VAL A 41 2.54 -0.09 -10.21
C VAL A 41 3.64 -0.84 -9.47
N ILE A 42 4.92 -0.59 -9.73
CA ILE A 42 6.05 -1.30 -9.09
C ILE A 42 6.00 -1.16 -7.57
N CYS A 43 5.83 0.06 -7.04
CA CYS A 43 5.75 0.30 -5.61
C CYS A 43 4.56 -0.39 -4.96
N SER A 44 3.47 -0.62 -5.73
CA SER A 44 2.30 -1.35 -5.25
C SER A 44 2.65 -2.74 -4.70
N ILE A 45 3.67 -3.42 -5.23
CA ILE A 45 4.07 -4.77 -4.78
C ILE A 45 4.47 -4.78 -3.31
N PHE A 46 5.11 -3.70 -2.87
CA PHE A 46 5.60 -3.54 -1.51
C PHE A 46 4.54 -3.02 -0.56
N TRP A 47 3.42 -2.52 -1.08
CA TRP A 47 2.32 -2.04 -0.25
C TRP A 47 1.56 -3.19 0.41
N GLU A 48 1.24 -3.02 1.69
CA GLU A 48 0.49 -3.95 2.53
C GLU A 48 -0.65 -3.22 3.26
N PRO A 49 -1.89 -3.74 3.21
CA PRO A 49 -3.03 -3.14 3.91
C PRO A 49 -2.85 -3.13 5.42
N GLY A 50 -3.38 -2.10 6.08
CA GLY A 50 -3.32 -1.99 7.55
C GLY A 50 -1.94 -1.65 8.14
N LEU A 51 -0.92 -1.41 7.30
CA LEU A 51 0.40 -1.04 7.77
C LEU A 51 0.50 0.48 7.99
N ASP A 52 0.80 0.88 9.23
CA ASP A 52 1.08 2.26 9.58
C ASP A 52 2.42 2.75 9.01
N CYS A 53 2.49 4.04 8.67
CA CYS A 53 3.66 4.66 8.04
C CYS A 53 4.93 4.57 8.89
N ASN A 54 4.81 4.52 10.24
CA ASN A 54 5.97 4.38 11.14
C ASN A 54 6.60 2.98 11.11
N LEU A 55 5.91 1.97 10.54
CA LEU A 55 6.41 0.59 10.42
C LEU A 55 7.00 0.29 9.03
N VAL A 56 6.80 1.19 8.05
CA VAL A 56 7.19 0.97 6.66
C VAL A 56 8.69 0.71 6.49
N SER A 57 9.56 1.42 7.22
CA SER A 57 11.00 1.17 7.11
C SER A 57 11.41 -0.23 7.59
N ALA A 58 10.72 -0.76 8.62
CA ALA A 58 10.97 -2.12 9.07
C ALA A 58 10.43 -3.14 8.05
N TRP A 59 9.27 -2.86 7.47
CA TRP A 59 8.66 -3.66 6.41
C TRP A 59 9.55 -3.72 5.15
N PHE A 60 10.01 -2.58 4.65
CA PHE A 60 10.89 -2.49 3.50
C PHE A 60 12.26 -3.12 3.76
N GLY A 61 12.82 -2.93 4.95
CA GLY A 61 14.05 -3.63 5.32
C GLY A 61 13.90 -5.15 5.23
N ALA A 62 12.73 -5.70 5.60
CA ALA A 62 12.51 -7.15 5.57
C ALA A 62 12.39 -7.67 4.14
N ILE A 63 11.67 -6.93 3.30
CA ILE A 63 11.57 -7.22 1.86
C ILE A 63 12.97 -7.16 1.22
N LEU A 64 13.74 -6.12 1.53
CA LEU A 64 15.06 -5.93 0.93
C LEU A 64 16.03 -7.04 1.32
N GLU A 65 16.05 -7.50 2.56
CA GLU A 65 16.89 -8.64 2.97
C GLU A 65 16.58 -9.90 2.16
N VAL A 66 15.32 -10.12 1.79
CA VAL A 66 14.91 -11.27 0.95
C VAL A 66 15.27 -11.04 -0.52
N LEU A 67 15.08 -9.81 -1.04
CA LEU A 67 15.30 -9.51 -2.45
C LEU A 67 16.76 -9.21 -2.80
N ARG A 68 17.59 -8.77 -1.84
CA ARG A 68 18.97 -8.32 -2.08
C ARG A 68 19.81 -9.34 -2.86
N PRO A 69 19.84 -10.64 -2.51
CA PRO A 69 20.61 -11.62 -3.28
C PRO A 69 20.16 -11.74 -4.74
N ILE A 70 18.86 -11.57 -5.01
CA ILE A 70 18.26 -11.66 -6.35
C ILE A 70 18.61 -10.41 -7.16
N ILE A 71 18.52 -9.24 -6.52
CA ILE A 71 18.90 -7.94 -7.10
C ILE A 71 20.39 -7.93 -7.44
N GLU A 72 21.26 -8.35 -6.53
CA GLU A 72 22.71 -8.41 -6.74
C GLU A 72 23.11 -9.42 -7.82
N ALA A 73 22.38 -10.53 -7.95
CA ALA A 73 22.55 -11.48 -9.03
C ALA A 73 22.04 -10.97 -10.40
N GLY A 74 21.26 -9.89 -10.42
CA GLY A 74 20.61 -9.39 -11.63
C GLY A 74 19.57 -10.36 -12.19
N ASP A 75 18.97 -11.22 -11.36
CA ASP A 75 18.00 -12.24 -11.78
C ASP A 75 16.61 -11.62 -11.97
N LEU A 76 16.44 -10.93 -13.11
CA LEU A 76 15.20 -10.27 -13.50
C LEU A 76 14.05 -11.27 -13.68
N GLU A 77 14.35 -12.52 -14.07
CA GLU A 77 13.35 -13.57 -14.23
C GLU A 77 12.74 -13.94 -12.88
N MET A 78 13.57 -14.12 -11.85
CA MET A 78 13.11 -14.40 -10.49
C MET A 78 12.32 -13.21 -9.91
N LEU A 79 12.77 -11.96 -10.13
CA LEU A 79 12.01 -10.77 -9.72
C LEU A 79 10.63 -10.72 -10.37
N ALA A 80 10.54 -11.01 -11.67
CA ALA A 80 9.26 -11.09 -12.36
C ALA A 80 8.34 -12.15 -11.76
N LYS A 81 8.87 -13.35 -11.44
CA LYS A 81 8.08 -14.41 -10.78
C LYS A 81 7.57 -13.97 -9.41
N ILE A 82 8.41 -13.35 -8.58
CA ILE A 82 8.02 -12.84 -7.27
C ILE A 82 6.88 -11.82 -7.40
N PHE A 83 7.01 -10.89 -8.36
CA PHE A 83 5.99 -9.86 -8.59
C PHE A 83 4.67 -10.45 -9.07
N ILE A 84 4.72 -11.41 -9.99
CA ILE A 84 3.54 -12.14 -10.49
C ILE A 84 2.85 -12.93 -9.39
N VAL A 85 3.61 -13.62 -8.55
CA VAL A 85 3.07 -14.39 -7.41
C VAL A 85 2.44 -13.45 -6.38
N ARG A 86 3.05 -12.31 -6.12
CA ARG A 86 2.52 -11.34 -5.16
C ARG A 86 1.26 -10.63 -5.69
N ARG A 87 1.21 -10.33 -6.99
CA ARG A 87 0.07 -9.68 -7.64
C ARG A 87 -0.12 -10.18 -9.07
N LEU A 88 -1.02 -11.15 -9.22
CA LEU A 88 -1.27 -11.85 -10.48
C LEU A 88 -1.96 -10.99 -11.53
N LYS A 89 -2.88 -10.09 -11.14
CA LYS A 89 -3.70 -9.30 -12.08
C LYS A 89 -2.83 -8.55 -13.11
N PRO A 90 -1.84 -7.72 -12.73
CA PRO A 90 -0.93 -7.06 -13.68
C PRO A 90 0.25 -7.95 -14.14
N ALA A 91 0.15 -9.28 -14.15
CA ALA A 91 1.27 -10.17 -14.49
C ALA A 91 1.92 -9.88 -15.84
N LEU A 92 1.11 -9.57 -16.86
CA LEU A 92 1.63 -9.22 -18.20
C LEU A 92 2.43 -7.91 -18.17
N LEU A 93 2.04 -6.96 -17.33
CA LEU A 93 2.77 -5.71 -17.13
C LEU A 93 4.11 -5.97 -16.41
N TRP A 94 4.15 -6.86 -15.41
CA TRP A 94 5.41 -7.27 -14.78
C TRP A 94 6.40 -7.87 -15.76
N LEU A 95 5.92 -8.78 -16.61
CA LEU A 95 6.76 -9.38 -17.65
C LEU A 95 7.30 -8.31 -18.59
N GLY A 96 6.46 -7.38 -19.05
CA GLY A 96 6.89 -6.27 -19.90
C GLY A 96 7.94 -5.39 -19.25
N ILE A 97 7.71 -4.98 -17.99
CA ILE A 97 8.65 -4.16 -17.21
C ILE A 97 9.99 -4.89 -17.12
N TRP A 98 10.02 -6.11 -16.57
CA TRP A 98 11.27 -6.81 -16.27
C TRP A 98 12.04 -7.29 -17.51
N VAL A 99 11.36 -7.56 -18.63
CA VAL A 99 12.03 -7.89 -19.91
C VAL A 99 12.68 -6.67 -20.55
N MET A 100 12.07 -5.49 -20.40
CA MET A 100 12.57 -4.24 -21.03
C MET A 100 13.45 -3.39 -20.09
N CYS A 101 13.58 -3.81 -18.84
CA CYS A 101 14.27 -3.15 -17.76
C CYS A 101 15.80 -3.24 -17.91
N ASP A 102 16.52 -2.19 -17.50
CA ASP A 102 17.97 -2.20 -17.34
C ASP A 102 18.35 -2.29 -15.84
N HIS A 103 19.66 -2.28 -15.56
CA HIS A 103 20.14 -2.32 -14.18
C HIS A 103 19.76 -1.07 -13.35
N ALA A 104 19.44 0.08 -13.97
CA ALA A 104 19.11 1.29 -13.23
C ALA A 104 17.78 1.16 -12.46
N MET A 105 16.89 0.30 -12.91
CA MET A 105 15.67 -0.05 -12.18
C MET A 105 15.93 -0.89 -10.93
N LEU A 106 17.00 -1.71 -10.92
CA LEU A 106 17.43 -2.45 -9.73
C LEU A 106 18.01 -1.51 -8.68
N ASP A 107 18.78 -0.50 -9.13
CA ASP A 107 19.28 0.57 -8.25
C ASP A 107 18.12 1.40 -7.67
N MET A 108 17.11 1.70 -8.50
CA MET A 108 15.89 2.39 -8.09
C MET A 108 15.13 1.57 -7.03
N LEU A 109 14.94 0.26 -7.27
CA LEU A 109 14.26 -0.63 -6.34
C LEU A 109 14.98 -0.68 -4.99
N THR A 110 16.30 -0.83 -5.02
CA THR A 110 17.14 -0.85 -3.82
C THR A 110 17.02 0.48 -3.07
N SER A 111 17.13 1.60 -3.78
CA SER A 111 16.99 2.94 -3.20
C SER A 111 15.61 3.15 -2.56
N TYR A 112 14.54 2.70 -3.22
CA TYR A 112 13.19 2.79 -2.70
C TYR A 112 13.04 2.00 -1.38
N LEU A 113 13.55 0.76 -1.33
CA LEU A 113 13.46 -0.07 -0.14
C LEU A 113 14.40 0.40 1.00
N GLU A 114 15.56 0.98 0.69
CA GLU A 114 16.54 1.42 1.70
C GLU A 114 16.21 2.80 2.29
N ILE A 115 15.89 3.76 1.43
CA ILE A 115 15.79 5.18 1.81
C ILE A 115 14.41 5.78 1.53
N HIS A 116 13.44 4.98 1.08
CA HIS A 116 12.11 5.42 0.69
C HIS A 116 12.16 6.48 -0.43
N GLN A 117 13.16 6.41 -1.32
CA GLN A 117 13.28 7.33 -2.46
C GLN A 117 13.74 6.56 -3.69
N GLU A 118 13.05 6.76 -4.80
CA GLU A 118 13.36 6.07 -6.07
C GLU A 118 14.55 6.72 -6.77
N ARG A 119 14.76 8.02 -6.56
CA ARG A 119 15.93 8.76 -7.04
C ARG A 119 16.41 9.70 -5.96
N LYS A 120 17.72 9.91 -5.92
CA LYS A 120 18.33 10.93 -5.09
C LYS A 120 17.70 12.29 -5.46
N TYR A 121 17.05 12.93 -4.50
CA TYR A 121 16.41 14.26 -4.60
C TYR A 121 15.04 14.33 -5.33
N TYR A 122 14.50 13.23 -5.87
CA TYR A 122 13.17 13.19 -6.51
C TYR A 122 12.44 11.87 -6.20
N GLY A 123 11.24 11.93 -5.64
CA GLY A 123 10.45 10.74 -5.23
C GLY A 123 8.99 10.86 -5.67
N LEU A 124 8.75 11.00 -6.97
CA LEU A 124 7.41 11.16 -7.56
C LEU A 124 6.90 9.89 -8.26
N TRP A 125 7.76 8.89 -8.49
CA TRP A 125 7.37 7.67 -9.18
C TRP A 125 6.57 6.73 -8.25
N SER A 126 6.76 6.85 -6.94
CA SER A 126 6.19 6.00 -5.89
C SER A 126 4.88 6.52 -5.34
N SER A 127 4.42 7.66 -5.87
CA SER A 127 3.11 8.19 -5.53
C SER A 127 2.05 7.18 -5.94
N PRO A 128 1.15 6.78 -5.03
CA PRO A 128 -0.02 6.00 -5.38
C PRO A 128 -0.84 6.73 -6.46
N ASP A 129 -1.31 5.98 -7.43
CA ASP A 129 -2.17 6.48 -8.50
C ASP A 129 -3.46 5.65 -8.51
N ILE A 130 -4.57 6.33 -8.25
CA ILE A 130 -5.83 5.63 -8.09
C ILE A 130 -6.34 5.03 -9.41
N GLU A 131 -6.07 5.67 -10.54
CA GLU A 131 -6.48 5.15 -11.84
C GLU A 131 -5.69 3.88 -12.17
N VAL A 132 -4.40 3.88 -11.83
CA VAL A 132 -3.54 2.71 -11.93
C VAL A 132 -4.07 1.57 -11.06
N ALA A 133 -4.42 1.84 -9.80
CA ALA A 133 -4.99 0.85 -8.90
C ALA A 133 -6.29 0.24 -9.48
N VAL A 134 -7.17 1.07 -10.04
CA VAL A 134 -8.44 0.62 -10.67
C VAL A 134 -8.18 -0.26 -11.89
N TRP A 135 -7.20 0.08 -12.73
CA TRP A 135 -6.91 -0.65 -13.98
C TRP A 135 -6.11 -1.93 -13.77
N THR A 136 -5.24 -1.96 -12.76
CA THR A 136 -4.40 -3.12 -12.46
C THR A 136 -5.01 -4.03 -11.39
N GLY A 137 -6.01 -3.55 -10.65
CA GLY A 137 -6.53 -4.24 -9.46
C GLY A 137 -5.52 -4.32 -8.31
N SER A 138 -4.44 -3.54 -8.38
CA SER A 138 -3.36 -3.52 -7.40
C SER A 138 -3.56 -2.36 -6.43
N LYS A 139 -3.96 -2.65 -5.19
CA LYS A 139 -4.10 -1.62 -4.13
C LYS A 139 -2.73 -1.02 -3.79
N GLN A 140 -2.61 0.30 -3.85
CA GLN A 140 -1.32 1.01 -3.72
C GLN A 140 -1.22 1.87 -2.49
N SER A 141 -2.35 2.11 -1.84
CA SER A 141 -2.42 2.99 -0.69
C SER A 141 -3.58 2.60 0.20
N PHE A 142 -3.54 3.11 1.42
CA PHE A 142 -4.68 3.01 2.32
C PHE A 142 -5.94 3.58 1.66
N LEU A 143 -5.87 4.57 0.74
CA LEU A 143 -7.01 5.11 -0.02
C LEU A 143 -7.72 4.09 -0.92
N ASN A 144 -7.11 2.93 -1.17
CA ASN A 144 -7.68 1.82 -1.92
C ASN A 144 -8.40 0.78 -1.04
N GLU A 145 -8.32 0.91 0.28
CA GLU A 145 -9.05 0.05 1.23
C GLU A 145 -10.56 0.38 1.28
N ASN A 146 -11.36 -0.59 1.71
CA ASN A 146 -12.78 -0.34 1.98
C ASN A 146 -12.93 -0.02 3.46
N VAL A 147 -13.40 1.18 3.76
CA VAL A 147 -13.77 1.58 5.12
C VAL A 147 -15.29 1.61 5.17
N SER A 148 -15.89 1.03 6.20
CA SER A 148 -17.36 1.06 6.38
C SER A 148 -17.75 1.78 7.67
N ASP A 149 -16.77 2.32 8.38
CA ASP A 149 -17.00 2.94 9.68
C ASP A 149 -17.65 4.32 9.50
N THR A 150 -18.58 4.60 10.41
CA THR A 150 -19.32 5.85 10.50
C THR A 150 -19.13 6.44 11.89
N TYR A 151 -18.78 7.72 11.97
CA TYR A 151 -18.48 8.40 13.22
C TYR A 151 -19.57 9.42 13.56
N GLU A 152 -20.63 8.98 14.22
CA GLU A 152 -21.76 9.84 14.60
C GLU A 152 -21.46 10.67 15.85
N GLY A 153 -20.69 10.12 16.80
CA GLY A 153 -20.48 10.72 18.12
C GLY A 153 -19.55 11.93 18.09
N ILE A 154 -19.94 13.04 18.72
CA ILE A 154 -19.10 14.24 18.82
C ILE A 154 -17.79 13.95 19.60
N ALA A 155 -17.82 13.07 20.60
CA ALA A 155 -16.63 12.68 21.37
C ALA A 155 -15.88 11.46 20.79
N GLU A 156 -16.29 10.99 19.62
CA GLU A 156 -15.75 9.79 19.00
C GLU A 156 -14.32 10.01 18.50
N GLN A 157 -13.53 8.94 18.57
CA GLN A 157 -12.16 8.92 18.08
C GLN A 157 -12.14 8.44 16.64
N VAL A 158 -11.73 9.32 15.73
CA VAL A 158 -11.62 9.04 14.31
C VAL A 158 -10.16 8.64 14.00
N PRO A 159 -9.91 7.50 13.35
CA PRO A 159 -8.58 7.15 12.86
C PRO A 159 -8.04 8.23 11.92
N ARG A 160 -6.76 8.55 12.04
CA ARG A 160 -6.16 9.57 11.16
C ARG A 160 -6.13 9.16 9.70
N SER A 161 -5.97 7.86 9.42
CA SER A 161 -6.13 7.29 8.08
C SER A 161 -7.47 7.69 7.46
N ASP A 162 -8.58 7.57 8.20
CA ASP A 162 -9.91 7.88 7.67
C ASP A 162 -10.12 9.38 7.51
N LEU A 163 -9.60 10.19 8.44
CA LEU A 163 -9.59 11.64 8.28
C LEU A 163 -8.85 12.06 6.99
N VAL A 164 -7.64 11.55 6.75
CA VAL A 164 -6.86 11.87 5.54
C VAL A 164 -7.59 11.39 4.29
N ARG A 165 -8.21 10.19 4.34
CA ARG A 165 -9.01 9.65 3.25
C ARG A 165 -10.13 10.60 2.86
N HIS A 166 -10.89 11.08 3.83
CA HIS A 166 -11.97 12.04 3.58
C HIS A 166 -11.41 13.34 2.99
N ARG A 167 -10.32 13.90 3.54
CA ARG A 167 -9.69 15.10 2.98
C ARG A 167 -9.26 14.95 1.53
N PHE A 168 -8.63 13.83 1.20
CA PHE A 168 -8.21 13.53 -0.18
C PHE A 168 -9.42 13.43 -1.12
N ASN A 169 -10.48 12.70 -0.73
CA ASN A 169 -11.69 12.55 -1.55
C ASN A 169 -12.38 13.87 -1.86
N PHE A 170 -12.30 14.85 -0.95
CA PHE A 170 -12.95 16.15 -1.08
C PHE A 170 -12.01 17.27 -1.55
N ARG A 171 -10.80 16.92 -2.05
CA ARG A 171 -9.78 17.87 -2.53
C ARG A 171 -9.42 18.94 -1.49
N LEU A 172 -9.47 18.57 -0.22
CA LEU A 172 -9.01 19.40 0.91
C LEU A 172 -7.54 19.13 1.25
N ALA A 173 -6.89 18.22 0.51
CA ALA A 173 -5.46 17.96 0.53
C ALA A 173 -4.90 18.13 -0.89
N ASP A 174 -3.66 18.59 -1.01
CA ASP A 174 -2.98 18.67 -2.31
C ASP A 174 -2.67 17.24 -2.80
N PHE A 175 -2.91 16.95 -4.08
CA PHE A 175 -2.53 15.68 -4.69
C PHE A 175 -1.01 15.46 -4.65
N ALA A 176 -0.22 16.54 -4.54
CA ALA A 176 1.22 16.47 -4.36
C ALA A 176 1.67 15.93 -2.97
N ASP A 177 0.75 15.85 -2.01
CA ASP A 177 1.07 15.52 -0.61
C ASP A 177 1.08 14.01 -0.34
N LEU A 178 0.30 13.22 -1.08
CA LEU A 178 0.15 11.77 -0.82
C LEU A 178 1.32 10.94 -1.38
N ARG A 179 2.54 11.20 -0.91
CA ARG A 179 3.77 10.64 -1.52
C ARG A 179 3.95 9.14 -1.36
N PHE A 180 3.39 8.52 -0.32
CA PHE A 180 3.66 7.11 -0.02
C PHE A 180 2.44 6.24 0.26
N GLY A 181 1.24 6.81 0.44
CA GLY A 181 0.01 6.02 0.53
C GLY A 181 -0.12 5.08 1.74
N TRP A 182 0.65 5.26 2.81
CA TRP A 182 0.55 4.44 4.03
C TRP A 182 -0.39 5.05 5.06
N GLN A 183 -0.92 4.21 5.96
CA GLN A 183 -1.83 4.68 7.00
C GLN A 183 -1.10 5.59 7.98
N VAL A 184 -1.78 6.67 8.38
CA VAL A 184 -1.24 7.57 9.42
C VAL A 184 -1.65 7.02 10.79
N PRO A 185 -0.68 6.77 11.69
CA PRO A 185 -0.99 6.17 12.97
C PRO A 185 -1.76 7.12 13.89
N GLY A 186 -2.62 6.53 14.70
CA GLY A 186 -3.32 7.19 15.80
C GLY A 186 -4.72 7.73 15.44
N HIS A 187 -5.33 8.38 16.42
CA HIS A 187 -6.70 8.84 16.36
C HIS A 187 -6.80 10.32 16.74
N VAL A 188 -7.88 10.95 16.34
CA VAL A 188 -8.22 12.33 16.67
C VAL A 188 -9.69 12.42 17.08
N SER A 189 -9.97 13.24 18.09
CA SER A 189 -11.36 13.49 18.51
C SER A 189 -12.11 14.23 17.40
N LYS A 190 -13.35 13.82 17.09
CA LYS A 190 -14.20 14.48 16.09
C LYS A 190 -14.38 15.98 16.35
N GLN A 191 -14.43 16.40 17.62
CA GLN A 191 -14.46 17.83 18.02
C GLN A 191 -13.27 18.65 17.50
N GLN A 192 -12.13 17.99 17.27
CA GLN A 192 -10.92 18.63 16.78
C GLN A 192 -10.85 18.64 15.25
N ILE A 193 -11.77 17.98 14.55
CA ILE A 193 -11.81 17.92 13.08
C ILE A 193 -12.60 19.11 12.53
N GLU A 194 -12.28 19.55 11.31
CA GLU A 194 -13.04 20.59 10.61
C GLU A 194 -14.53 20.23 10.54
N PRO A 195 -15.46 21.13 10.95
CA PRO A 195 -16.89 20.86 10.90
C PRO A 195 -17.41 20.48 9.50
N GLU A 196 -16.72 20.94 8.45
CA GLU A 196 -17.04 20.64 7.05
C GLU A 196 -16.90 19.15 6.70
N LEU A 197 -16.07 18.41 7.44
CA LEU A 197 -15.86 16.98 7.26
C LEU A 197 -16.85 16.12 8.05
N TRP A 198 -17.57 16.69 9.02
CA TRP A 198 -18.43 15.91 9.92
C TRP A 198 -19.54 15.13 9.21
N PRO A 199 -20.30 15.72 8.26
CA PRO A 199 -21.34 14.98 7.55
C PRO A 199 -20.78 13.77 6.79
N ARG A 200 -19.50 13.81 6.40
CA ARG A 200 -18.84 12.75 5.64
C ARG A 200 -18.36 11.62 6.53
N LEU A 201 -17.87 11.97 7.71
CA LEU A 201 -17.55 11.01 8.76
C LEU A 201 -18.81 10.27 9.22
N GLU A 202 -19.97 10.94 9.23
CA GLU A 202 -21.26 10.37 9.66
C GLU A 202 -21.90 9.45 8.62
N ILE A 203 -21.81 9.78 7.32
CA ILE A 203 -22.42 8.99 6.23
C ILE A 203 -21.59 7.74 5.88
N GLY A 204 -20.30 7.73 6.25
CA GLY A 204 -19.36 6.67 5.92
C GLY A 204 -18.74 6.83 4.53
N TYR A 205 -17.92 5.88 4.13
CA TYR A 205 -17.14 5.93 2.90
C TYR A 205 -17.90 5.37 1.70
N ILE A 206 -17.82 6.08 0.57
CA ILE A 206 -18.33 5.60 -0.72
C ILE A 206 -17.28 4.67 -1.31
N GLN A 207 -17.63 3.38 -1.44
CA GLN A 207 -16.77 2.39 -2.09
C GLN A 207 -16.43 2.82 -3.52
N ARG A 208 -15.15 2.76 -3.85
CA ARG A 208 -14.66 2.91 -5.23
C ARG A 208 -14.53 1.51 -5.82
N GLY A 209 -15.29 1.22 -6.88
CA GLY A 209 -15.21 -0.07 -7.54
C GLY A 209 -13.89 -0.22 -8.30
N PHE A 210 -13.21 -1.36 -8.14
CA PHE A 210 -12.12 -1.72 -9.04
C PHE A 210 -12.71 -2.37 -10.29
N ARG A 211 -12.06 -2.16 -11.44
CA ARG A 211 -12.58 -2.72 -12.69
C ARG A 211 -12.59 -4.26 -12.68
N HIS A 212 -11.65 -4.86 -11.97
CA HIS A 212 -11.54 -6.31 -11.81
C HIS A 212 -12.58 -6.90 -10.85
N ASP A 213 -13.36 -6.06 -10.14
CA ASP A 213 -14.45 -6.51 -9.26
C ASP A 213 -15.72 -6.85 -10.04
N LYS A 214 -15.75 -6.59 -11.36
CA LYS A 214 -16.94 -6.75 -12.23
C LYS A 214 -17.45 -8.18 -12.38
N ASN A 215 -16.78 -9.18 -11.80
CA ASN A 215 -17.27 -10.56 -11.75
C ASN A 215 -17.89 -10.95 -10.40
N VAL A 216 -17.99 -10.03 -9.44
CA VAL A 216 -18.77 -10.22 -8.20
C VAL A 216 -20.19 -9.70 -8.44
N GLU A 217 -20.90 -10.29 -9.40
CA GLU A 217 -22.35 -10.14 -9.47
C GLU A 217 -22.99 -11.06 -8.43
N LEU A 218 -23.77 -10.43 -7.54
CA LEU A 218 -24.95 -10.97 -6.86
C LEU A 218 -24.82 -12.43 -6.41
N ASP A 219 -24.21 -12.65 -5.25
CA ASP A 219 -24.79 -13.56 -4.25
C ASP A 219 -24.13 -13.33 -2.88
N SER A 220 -24.99 -13.06 -1.91
CA SER A 220 -24.76 -13.09 -0.47
C SER A 220 -23.90 -12.01 0.19
N GLU A 221 -24.52 -11.42 1.20
CA GLU A 221 -23.99 -10.63 2.30
C GLU A 221 -22.62 -11.14 2.80
N THR A 222 -21.76 -10.20 3.19
CA THR A 222 -20.53 -10.45 3.97
C THR A 222 -19.46 -11.33 3.30
N ALA A 223 -18.95 -10.90 2.14
CA ALA A 223 -17.62 -11.32 1.70
C ALA A 223 -16.66 -10.11 1.73
N SER A 224 -16.02 -9.92 2.88
CA SER A 224 -14.75 -9.20 2.96
C SER A 224 -13.78 -9.89 1.99
N GLU A 225 -13.53 -9.28 0.83
CA GLU A 225 -12.40 -9.63 -0.03
C GLU A 225 -11.10 -9.22 0.68
N THR A 226 -10.78 -10.01 1.70
CA THR A 226 -9.42 -10.28 2.10
C THR A 226 -8.80 -11.07 0.95
N GLU A 227 -8.32 -10.37 -0.09
CA GLU A 227 -7.28 -10.90 -1.00
C GLU A 227 -5.96 -11.02 -0.21
N THR A 228 -6.00 -11.68 0.94
CA THR A 228 -4.87 -12.44 1.46
C THR A 228 -5.04 -13.82 0.85
N GLU A 229 -4.62 -13.97 -0.42
CA GLU A 229 -4.16 -15.28 -0.87
C GLU A 229 -3.17 -15.73 0.19
N THR A 230 -3.58 -16.69 1.01
CA THR A 230 -2.82 -17.15 2.16
C THR A 230 -1.62 -17.87 1.60
N ILE A 231 -0.53 -17.14 1.39
CA ILE A 231 0.73 -17.72 0.92
C ILE A 231 1.10 -18.77 1.96
N TYR A 232 1.10 -20.04 1.56
CA TYR A 232 1.55 -21.14 2.40
C TYR A 232 3.02 -20.91 2.71
N ILE A 233 3.31 -20.43 3.93
CA ILE A 233 4.67 -20.36 4.45
C ILE A 233 5.05 -21.79 4.84
N PRO A 234 6.05 -22.41 4.19
CA PRO A 234 6.45 -23.76 4.53
C PRO A 234 6.84 -23.87 6.01
N GLU A 235 6.38 -24.92 6.69
CA GLU A 235 6.80 -25.21 8.06
C GLU A 235 8.34 -25.25 8.14
N GLY A 236 8.91 -24.41 9.01
CA GLY A 236 10.36 -24.28 9.19
C GLY A 236 11.04 -23.13 8.44
N PHE A 237 10.30 -22.29 7.70
CA PHE A 237 10.87 -21.06 7.16
C PHE A 237 11.23 -20.08 8.29
N THR A 238 12.53 -19.94 8.57
CA THR A 238 13.05 -18.93 9.51
C THR A 238 13.94 -17.97 8.75
N CYS A 239 13.47 -16.73 8.56
CA CYS A 239 14.31 -15.62 8.09
C CYS A 239 14.76 -14.82 9.32
N LYS A 240 16.08 -14.82 9.61
CA LYS A 240 16.65 -13.93 10.63
C LYS A 240 16.80 -12.55 10.04
N VAL A 241 15.78 -11.73 10.26
CA VAL A 241 15.72 -10.35 9.77
C VAL A 241 16.55 -9.46 10.70
N GLY A 242 17.77 -9.12 10.28
CA GLY A 242 18.75 -8.34 11.06
C GLY A 242 18.55 -6.82 11.01
N ILE A 243 17.30 -6.32 11.00
CA ILE A 243 17.03 -4.93 10.62
C ILE A 243 17.27 -3.95 11.77
N ARG A 244 18.03 -2.91 11.45
CA ARG A 244 17.86 -1.58 12.03
C ARG A 244 17.32 -0.68 10.91
N PRO A 245 16.05 -0.23 10.97
CA PRO A 245 15.48 0.55 9.88
C PRO A 245 16.20 1.90 9.76
N SER A 246 16.24 2.45 8.54
CA SER A 246 16.79 3.78 8.30
C SER A 246 15.98 4.80 9.09
N LYS A 247 16.62 5.40 10.11
CA LYS A 247 16.00 6.40 10.96
C LYS A 247 15.48 7.57 10.12
N ASP A 248 16.29 8.06 9.19
CA ASP A 248 15.95 9.20 8.34
C ASP A 248 14.77 8.88 7.40
N ALA A 249 14.75 7.68 6.81
CA ALA A 249 13.63 7.24 5.98
C ALA A 249 12.31 7.14 6.77
N THR A 250 12.37 6.65 8.01
CA THR A 250 11.23 6.62 8.92
C THR A 250 10.76 8.04 9.27
N PHE A 251 11.68 8.97 9.54
CA PHE A 251 11.32 10.35 9.81
C PHE A 251 10.64 11.03 8.62
N HIS A 252 11.14 10.81 7.41
CA HIS A 252 10.52 11.37 6.21
C HIS A 252 9.10 10.88 6.01
N ILE A 253 8.86 9.56 6.04
CA ILE A 253 7.54 9.00 5.77
C ILE A 253 6.50 9.38 6.82
N VAL A 254 6.92 9.42 8.10
CA VAL A 254 6.05 9.88 9.19
C VAL A 254 5.80 11.38 9.08
N GLY A 255 6.81 12.16 8.70
CA GLY A 255 6.67 13.59 8.44
C GLY A 255 5.62 13.88 7.37
N TYR A 256 5.65 13.18 6.24
CA TYR A 256 4.65 13.30 5.18
C TYR A 256 3.25 12.94 5.69
N GLY A 257 3.09 11.75 6.31
CA GLY A 257 1.79 11.35 6.85
C GLY A 257 1.24 12.29 7.92
N SER A 258 2.13 12.94 8.69
CA SER A 258 1.75 13.96 9.66
C SER A 258 1.16 15.19 8.96
N THR A 259 1.84 15.71 7.94
CA THR A 259 1.37 16.86 7.14
C THR A 259 0.01 16.56 6.50
N ASP A 260 -0.13 15.39 5.87
CA ASP A 260 -1.40 14.95 5.26
C ASP A 260 -2.54 14.93 6.29
N ALA A 261 -2.24 14.45 7.50
CA ALA A 261 -3.18 14.38 8.62
C ALA A 261 -3.42 15.70 9.35
N ALA A 262 -2.63 16.76 9.14
CA ALA A 262 -2.96 18.10 9.61
C ALA A 262 -3.90 18.85 8.67
N GLY A 263 -3.76 18.68 7.36
CA GLY A 263 -4.35 19.58 6.38
C GLY A 263 -3.73 20.98 6.48
N GLU A 264 -4.48 22.04 6.20
CA GLU A 264 -3.98 23.44 6.25
C GLU A 264 -3.64 23.97 7.68
N ARG A 265 -3.62 23.12 8.70
CA ARG A 265 -3.32 23.53 10.08
C ARG A 265 -1.81 23.60 10.31
N SER A 266 -1.38 24.54 11.16
CA SER A 266 0.04 24.77 11.43
C SER A 266 0.77 23.54 11.98
N LEU A 267 2.04 23.39 11.62
CA LEU A 267 2.92 22.29 12.04
C LEU A 267 2.99 22.10 13.57
N GLU A 268 2.74 23.15 14.34
CA GLU A 268 2.74 23.10 15.81
C GLU A 268 1.63 22.21 16.39
N ALA A 269 0.56 21.95 15.61
CA ALA A 269 -0.52 21.03 15.98
C ALA A 269 -0.19 19.54 15.70
N LEU A 270 0.92 19.23 15.04
CA LEU A 270 1.27 17.89 14.49
C LEU A 270 1.75 16.84 15.50
N VAL A 271 1.49 17.00 16.80
CA VAL A 271 1.96 15.99 17.76
C VAL A 271 1.20 14.68 17.53
N ILE A 272 1.84 13.72 16.85
CA ILE A 272 1.34 12.34 16.73
C ILE A 272 1.47 11.67 18.11
N PRO A 273 0.36 11.25 18.75
CA PRO A 273 0.44 10.48 19.99
C PRO A 273 1.30 9.23 19.78
N GLY A 274 2.26 8.99 20.68
CA GLY A 274 3.17 7.84 20.60
C GLY A 274 4.45 8.05 19.78
N ILE A 275 4.52 9.05 18.90
CA ILE A 275 5.74 9.27 18.07
C ILE A 275 6.98 9.54 18.93
N ARG A 276 6.80 10.30 20.03
CA ARG A 276 7.86 10.64 20.99
C ARG A 276 8.24 9.48 21.91
N GLN A 277 7.44 8.42 21.94
CA GLN A 277 7.66 7.23 22.75
C GLN A 277 8.24 6.07 21.92
N HIS A 278 8.38 6.23 20.60
CA HIS A 278 8.89 5.18 19.73
C HIS A 278 10.38 4.91 20.02
N PRO A 279 10.78 3.63 20.23
CA PRO A 279 12.16 3.27 20.60
C PRO A 279 13.24 3.79 19.63
N TRP A 280 12.86 4.03 18.37
CA TRP A 280 13.77 4.54 17.32
C TRP A 280 13.77 6.08 17.17
N MET A 281 12.91 6.79 17.90
CA MET A 281 12.75 8.26 17.81
C MET A 281 12.96 9.03 19.13
N PRO A 282 13.96 8.72 19.99
CA PRO A 282 14.10 9.37 21.30
C PRO A 282 14.62 10.83 21.26
N GLY A 283 14.68 11.48 20.08
CA GLY A 283 15.35 12.77 19.90
C GLY A 283 14.70 13.71 18.87
N SER A 284 13.41 13.56 18.57
CA SER A 284 12.70 14.37 17.56
C SER A 284 12.47 15.86 17.96
N ARG A 285 13.36 16.45 18.76
CA ARG A 285 13.30 17.89 19.08
C ARG A 285 13.88 18.68 17.91
N GLY A 286 13.01 19.29 17.12
CA GLY A 286 13.43 20.21 16.05
C GLY A 286 12.71 20.03 14.71
N ILE A 287 11.42 19.75 14.74
CA ILE A 287 10.50 20.04 13.62
C ILE A 287 9.45 20.99 14.19
#